data_AF-A0AAD1V290-F1
#
_entry.id   AF-A0AAD1V290-F1
#
_cell.length_a   1.000
_cell.length_b   1.000
_cell.length_c   1.000
_cell.angle_alpha   90.00
_cell.angle_beta   90.00
_cell.angle_gamma   90.00
#
_symmetry.space_group_name_H-M   'P 1'
#
loop_
_entity.id
_entity.type
_entity.pdbx_description
1 polymer ?
#
loop_
_entity_poly.entity_id
_entity_poly.type
_entity_poly.pdbx_seq_one_letter_code
_entity_poly.pdbx_strand_id
1 'polypeptide(L)'
;MKSEPQPAYLNLINQLLTCPSGEEQEILNTHPELLDDGLVAAMLEKADNLREQGKLNKANWLKNFAGIPGKVDGDFLAGIALKAEADRLLKQGIQ
;
A
#
# COMPACT_ATOMS: atom_id res chain seq x y z
N MET A 1 11.55 15.01 10.81
CA MET A 1 10.49 14.60 11.75
C MET A 1 9.69 13.50 11.08
N LYS A 2 9.36 12.45 11.84
CA LYS A 2 9.00 11.13 11.36
C LYS A 2 7.91 11.16 10.30
N SER A 3 8.23 10.68 9.10
CA SER A 3 7.24 10.34 8.08
C SER A 3 6.55 9.05 8.50
N GLU A 4 5.84 9.08 9.63
CA GLU A 4 4.88 8.02 9.94
C GLU A 4 3.74 8.15 8.93
N PRO A 5 3.26 7.06 8.32
CA PRO A 5 2.09 7.12 7.47
C PRO A 5 0.96 7.77 8.26
N GLN A 6 0.35 8.82 7.69
CA GLN A 6 -0.73 9.56 8.35
C GLN A 6 -1.73 8.55 8.93
N PRO A 7 -2.24 8.76 10.16
CA PRO A 7 -3.14 7.81 10.82
C PRO A 7 -4.36 7.44 9.96
N ALA A 8 -4.78 8.35 9.06
CA ALA A 8 -5.79 8.11 8.04
C ALA A 8 -5.44 6.94 7.10
N TYR A 9 -4.22 6.90 6.55
CA TYR A 9 -3.77 5.80 5.68
C TYR A 9 -3.70 4.48 6.44
N LEU A 10 -3.14 4.48 7.66
CA LEU A 10 -3.09 3.26 8.48
C LEU A 10 -4.49 2.74 8.83
N ASN A 11 -5.42 3.64 9.12
CA ASN A 11 -6.80 3.29 9.38
C ASN A 11 -7.47 2.69 8.13
N LEU A 12 -7.27 3.31 6.96
CA LEU A 12 -7.74 2.79 5.68
C LEU A 12 -7.18 1.39 5.39
N ILE A 13 -5.86 1.22 5.53
CA ILE A 13 -5.19 -0.06 5.33
C ILE A 13 -5.71 -1.14 6.29
N ASN A 14 -5.92 -0.81 7.55
CA ASN A 14 -6.48 -1.78 8.50
C ASN A 14 -7.90 -2.18 8.12
N GLN A 15 -8.75 -1.23 7.70
CA GLN A 15 -10.10 -1.52 7.22
C GLN A 15 -10.05 -2.48 6.02
N LEU A 16 -9.20 -2.20 5.05
CA LEU A 16 -8.95 -3.06 3.89
C LEU A 16 -8.48 -4.48 4.29
N LEU A 17 -7.63 -4.61 5.31
CA LEU A 17 -7.13 -5.90 5.80
C LEU A 17 -8.16 -6.72 6.61
N THR A 18 -9.22 -6.08 7.10
CA THR A 18 -10.28 -6.71 7.91
C THR A 18 -11.59 -6.88 7.14
N CYS A 19 -11.74 -6.13 6.05
CA CYS A 19 -12.85 -6.17 5.14
C CYS A 19 -12.91 -7.53 4.39
N PRO A 20 -14.12 -8.07 4.15
CA PRO A 20 -14.29 -9.22 3.28
C PRO A 20 -14.07 -8.85 1.81
N SER A 21 -13.56 -9.81 1.03
CA SER A 21 -13.29 -9.59 -0.40
C SER A 21 -14.53 -9.11 -1.14
N GLY A 22 -14.44 -7.94 -1.76
CA GLY A 22 -15.50 -7.28 -2.50
C GLY A 22 -15.82 -5.87 -2.01
N GLU A 23 -15.56 -5.53 -0.73
CA GLU A 23 -15.84 -4.18 -0.21
C GLU A 23 -14.61 -3.27 -0.23
N GLU A 24 -13.43 -3.75 -0.65
CA GLU A 24 -12.21 -2.93 -0.71
C GLU A 24 -12.40 -1.71 -1.60
N GLN A 25 -13.05 -1.90 -2.76
CA GLN A 25 -13.35 -0.82 -3.70
C GLN A 25 -14.30 0.22 -3.09
N GLU A 26 -15.29 -0.21 -2.31
CA GLU A 26 -16.23 0.70 -1.68
C GLU A 26 -15.53 1.55 -0.61
N ILE A 27 -14.69 0.92 0.21
CA ILE A 27 -13.87 1.58 1.24
C ILE A 27 -12.86 2.56 0.62
N LEU A 28 -12.27 2.25 -0.54
CA LEU A 28 -11.42 3.20 -1.25
C LEU A 28 -12.22 4.39 -1.80
N ASN A 29 -13.42 4.14 -2.33
CA ASN A 29 -14.30 5.17 -2.87
C ASN A 29 -14.83 6.13 -1.78
N THR A 30 -14.88 5.73 -0.51
CA THR A 30 -15.22 6.64 0.60
C THR A 30 -14.10 7.60 0.97
N HIS A 31 -12.86 7.33 0.53
CA HIS A 31 -11.68 8.13 0.86
C HIS A 31 -10.83 8.47 -0.38
N PRO A 32 -11.40 9.10 -1.43
CA PRO A 32 -10.68 9.41 -2.66
C PRO A 32 -9.49 10.36 -2.43
N GLU A 33 -9.55 11.18 -1.39
CA GLU A 33 -8.47 12.08 -0.97
C GLU A 33 -7.22 11.36 -0.44
N LEU A 34 -7.37 10.09 -0.04
CA LEU A 34 -6.29 9.23 0.43
C LEU A 34 -5.74 8.34 -0.70
N LEU A 35 -6.31 8.37 -1.90
CA LEU A 35 -5.85 7.56 -3.05
C LEU A 35 -4.68 8.26 -3.75
N ASP A 36 -3.58 8.41 -3.02
CA ASP A 36 -2.38 9.12 -3.45
C ASP A 36 -1.11 8.27 -3.21
N ASP A 37 0.05 8.78 -3.65
CA ASP A 37 1.35 8.10 -3.47
C ASP A 37 1.65 7.76 -1.99
N GLY A 38 1.11 8.53 -1.04
CA GLY A 38 1.21 8.31 0.39
C GLY A 38 0.53 7.03 0.86
N LEU A 39 -0.60 6.64 0.27
CA LEU A 39 -1.26 5.37 0.57
C LEU A 39 -0.41 4.18 0.12
N VAL A 40 0.18 4.26 -1.07
CA VAL A 40 1.09 3.23 -1.57
C VAL A 40 2.28 3.09 -0.62
N ALA A 41 2.91 4.20 -0.22
CA ALA A 41 4.03 4.17 0.72
C ALA A 41 3.64 3.55 2.08
N ALA A 42 2.47 3.91 2.60
CA ALA A 42 1.93 3.38 3.85
C ALA A 42 1.63 1.87 3.78
N MET A 43 1.06 1.40 2.66
CA MET A 43 0.82 -0.03 2.42
C MET A 43 2.11 -0.83 2.42
N LEU A 44 3.17 -0.30 1.83
CA LEU A 44 4.47 -0.95 1.77
C LEU A 44 5.16 -1.01 3.13
N GLU A 45 5.12 0.08 3.89
CA GLU A 45 5.65 0.09 5.25
C GLU A 45 4.89 -0.91 6.14
N LYS A 46 3.56 -0.90 6.05
CA LYS A 46 2.72 -1.86 6.78
C LYS A 46 2.98 -3.30 6.37
N ALA A 47 3.22 -3.55 5.08
CA ALA A 47 3.57 -4.86 4.58
C ALA A 47 4.90 -5.35 5.14
N ASP A 48 5.92 -4.50 5.21
CA ASP A 48 7.21 -4.85 5.81
C ASP A 48 7.04 -5.20 7.29
N ASN A 49 6.32 -4.36 8.04
CA ASN A 49 6.03 -4.61 9.44
C ASN A 49 5.22 -5.91 9.67
N LEU A 50 4.27 -6.23 8.78
CA LEU A 50 3.54 -7.50 8.84
C LEU A 50 4.45 -8.70 8.53
N ARG A 51 5.42 -8.54 7.63
CA ARG A 51 6.42 -9.57 7.34
C ARG A 51 7.30 -9.85 8.55
N GLU A 52 7.77 -8.81 9.24
CA GLU A 52 8.53 -8.95 10.49
C GLU A 52 7.73 -9.65 11.59
N GLN A 53 6.41 -9.44 11.62
CA GLN A 53 5.48 -10.14 12.51
C GLN A 53 5.15 -11.58 12.07
N GLY A 54 5.71 -12.08 10.96
CA GLY A 54 5.39 -13.39 10.39
C GLY A 54 4.05 -13.48 9.65
N LYS A 55 3.34 -12.36 9.46
CA LYS A 55 2.05 -12.29 8.75
C LYS A 55 2.25 -12.13 7.24
N LEU A 56 2.97 -13.08 6.64
CA LEU A 56 3.37 -13.05 5.23
C LEU A 56 2.19 -12.93 4.26
N ASN A 57 1.06 -13.59 4.53
CA ASN A 57 -0.13 -13.51 3.67
C ASN A 57 -0.67 -12.08 3.57
N LYS A 58 -0.79 -11.38 4.71
CA LYS A 58 -1.27 -9.99 4.73
C LYS A 58 -0.24 -9.03 4.14
N ALA A 59 1.05 -9.28 4.38
CA ALA A 59 2.13 -8.51 3.79
C ALA A 59 2.12 -8.61 2.25
N ASN A 60 2.04 -9.83 1.71
CA ASN A 60 2.00 -10.06 0.28
C ASN A 60 0.74 -9.48 -0.36
N TRP A 61 -0.41 -9.59 0.32
CA TRP A 61 -1.65 -8.98 -0.13
C TRP A 61 -1.51 -7.45 -0.25
N LEU A 62 -0.95 -6.77 0.75
CA LEU A 62 -0.73 -5.32 0.68
C LEU A 62 0.24 -4.91 -0.43
N LYS A 63 1.33 -5.66 -0.63
CA LYS A 63 2.27 -5.37 -1.72
C LYS A 63 1.60 -5.53 -3.09
N ASN A 64 0.77 -6.56 -3.22
CA ASN A 64 0.02 -6.81 -4.44
C ASN A 64 -1.03 -5.72 -4.69
N PHE A 65 -1.78 -5.35 -3.64
CA PHE A 65 -2.80 -4.31 -3.69
C PHE A 65 -2.21 -2.93 -3.98
N ALA A 66 -1.05 -2.63 -3.40
CA ALA A 66 -0.27 -1.43 -3.67
C ALA A 66 0.37 -1.43 -5.06
N GLY A 67 0.11 -2.43 -5.92
CA GLY A 67 0.58 -2.46 -7.30
C GLY A 67 2.09 -2.68 -7.46
N ILE A 68 2.81 -3.16 -6.43
CA ILE A 68 4.20 -3.58 -6.64
C ILE A 68 4.18 -4.90 -7.43
N PRO A 69 4.79 -4.93 -8.63
CA PRO A 69 4.72 -6.09 -9.50
C PRO A 69 5.40 -7.30 -8.85
N GLY A 70 4.55 -8.19 -8.33
CA GLY A 70 4.82 -9.57 -7.99
C GLY A 70 3.93 -10.52 -8.80
N LYS A 71 3.58 -10.13 -10.04
CA LYS A 71 2.90 -10.97 -11.05
C LYS A 71 1.50 -11.48 -10.63
N VAL A 72 0.47 -10.63 -10.66
CA VAL A 72 -0.95 -11.03 -10.83
C VAL A 72 -1.79 -9.86 -11.37
N ASP A 73 -2.74 -10.20 -12.22
CA ASP A 73 -3.68 -9.32 -12.93
C ASP A 73 -4.71 -8.68 -11.98
N GLY A 74 -4.70 -7.36 -11.83
CA GLY A 74 -5.76 -6.63 -11.11
C GLY A 74 -5.32 -5.23 -10.67
N ASP A 75 -5.37 -4.27 -11.59
CA ASP A 75 -4.65 -3.00 -11.40
C ASP A 75 -5.55 -1.77 -11.29
N PHE A 76 -5.90 -1.40 -10.05
CA PHE A 76 -6.56 -0.13 -9.71
C PHE A 76 -5.56 0.94 -9.23
N LEU A 77 -4.45 0.52 -8.60
CA LEU A 77 -3.48 1.44 -7.97
C LEU A 77 -2.09 1.48 -8.63
N ALA A 78 -1.73 0.64 -9.61
CA ALA A 78 -0.35 0.68 -10.12
C ALA A 78 -0.01 1.89 -10.97
N GLY A 79 -1.01 2.65 -11.44
CA GLY A 79 -0.77 4.01 -11.95
C GLY A 79 -0.06 4.90 -10.91
N ILE A 80 -0.43 4.77 -9.64
CA ILE A 80 0.17 5.48 -8.51
C ILE A 80 1.46 4.77 -8.05
N ALA A 81 1.44 3.43 -8.01
CA ALA A 81 2.56 2.63 -7.52
C ALA A 81 3.84 2.79 -8.35
N LEU A 82 3.71 2.81 -9.68
CA LEU A 82 4.85 2.97 -10.59
C LEU A 82 5.61 4.28 -10.32
N LYS A 83 4.88 5.34 -9.95
CA LYS A 83 5.46 6.64 -9.61
C LYS A 83 6.14 6.62 -8.24
N ALA A 84 5.52 6.00 -7.24
CA ALA A 84 6.11 5.84 -5.91
C ALA A 84 7.36 4.94 -5.92
N GLU A 85 7.35 3.86 -6.69
CA GLU A 85 8.50 2.95 -6.83
C GLU A 85 9.66 3.63 -7.56
N ALA A 86 9.40 4.39 -8.62
CA ALA A 86 10.42 5.19 -9.30
C ALA A 86 11.10 6.20 -8.35
N ASP A 87 10.33 6.87 -7.48
CA ASP A 87 10.87 7.80 -6.48
C ASP A 87 11.70 7.08 -5.40
N ARG A 88 11.24 5.91 -4.94
CA ARG A 88 12.00 5.06 -3.99
C ARG A 88 13.32 4.57 -4.59
N LEU A 89 13.33 4.13 -5.85
CA LEU A 89 14.53 3.69 -6.54
C LEU A 89 15.52 4.85 -6.75
N LEU A 90 15.02 6.06 -7.07
CA LEU A 90 15.85 7.27 -7.16
C LEU A 90 16.53 7.59 -5.82
N LYS A 91 15.84 7.39 -4.70
CA LYS A 91 16.38 7.63 -3.34
C LYS A 91 17.37 6.56 -2.86
N GLN A 92 17.32 5.35 -3.43
CA GLN A 92 18.20 4.23 -3.07
C GLN A 92 19.41 4.09 -4.01
N GLY A 93 19.38 4.74 -5.18
CA GLY A 93 20.40 4.64 -6.23
C GLY A 93 21.48 5.73 -6.24
N ILE A 94 21.77 6.37 -5.10
CA ILE A 94 22.96 7.22 -4.95
C ILE A 94 23.67 6.85 -3.65
N GLN A 95 24.59 5.88 -3.75
CA GLN A 95 25.73 5.71 -2.86
C GLN A 95 26.98 5.52 -3.72
#